data_AF-A0A960YHE7-F1
#
_entry.id   AF-A0A960YHE7-F1
#
_cell.length_a   1.000
_cell.length_b   1.000
_cell.length_c   1.000
_cell.angle_alpha   90.00
_cell.angle_beta   90.00
_cell.angle_gamma   90.00
#
_symmetry.space_group_name_H-M   'P 1'
#
loop_
_entity.id
_entity.type
_entity.pdbx_description
1 polymer ?
#
loop_
_entity_poly.entity_id
_entity_poly.type
_entity_poly.pdbx_seq_one_letter_code
_entity_poly.pdbx_strand_id
1 'polypeptide(L)'
;ERLFRREDWERGHLSVLDRQGQELRIPLMSLTVAIVVNEEQRYTHVGQISDAAFELKKYGKTFQGSTVVKERRGHAGEDEEDARHDESISHAEPESA
;
A
#
# COMPACT_ATOMS: atom_id res chain seq x y z
N GLU A 1 -3.26 18.25 -8.42
CA GLU A 1 -4.23 17.77 -9.42
C GLU A 1 -4.75 16.40 -8.98
N ARG A 2 -6.06 16.13 -9.02
CA ARG A 2 -6.61 14.81 -8.60
C ARG A 2 -6.60 13.87 -9.80
N LEU A 3 -6.11 12.64 -9.61
CA LEU A 3 -5.99 11.61 -10.68
C LEU A 3 -7.33 11.03 -11.12
N PHE A 4 -8.32 11.00 -10.21
CA PHE A 4 -9.67 10.47 -10.49
C PHE A 4 -10.71 11.56 -10.25
N ARG A 5 -11.84 11.44 -10.96
CA ARG A 5 -12.99 12.34 -10.75
C ARG A 5 -13.65 12.01 -9.41
N ARG A 6 -14.40 12.97 -8.87
CA ARG A 6 -15.05 12.80 -7.56
C ARG A 6 -16.05 11.64 -7.58
N GLU A 7 -16.77 11.47 -8.68
CA GLU A 7 -17.77 10.42 -8.86
C GLU A 7 -17.13 9.02 -8.90
N ASP A 8 -15.88 8.90 -9.35
CA ASP A 8 -15.15 7.64 -9.36
C ASP A 8 -14.70 7.24 -7.95
N TRP A 9 -14.37 8.24 -7.11
CA TRP A 9 -14.11 8.04 -5.68
C TRP A 9 -15.36 7.61 -4.91
N GLU A 10 -16.49 8.30 -5.11
CA GLU A 10 -17.77 7.98 -4.46
C GLU A 10 -18.24 6.56 -4.79
N ARG A 11 -17.95 6.07 -6.01
CA ARG A 11 -18.31 4.72 -6.46
C ARG A 11 -17.23 3.67 -6.19
N GLY A 12 -16.02 4.07 -5.81
CA GLY A 12 -14.87 3.18 -5.57
C GLY A 12 -14.28 2.50 -6.81
N HIS A 13 -14.65 2.94 -8.02
CA HIS A 13 -14.15 2.35 -9.27
C HIS A 13 -14.29 3.32 -10.45
N LEU A 14 -13.46 3.11 -11.48
CA LEU A 14 -13.61 3.71 -12.79
C LEU A 14 -14.63 2.93 -13.62
N SER A 15 -15.59 3.64 -14.20
CA SER A 15 -16.50 3.10 -15.22
C SER A 15 -16.01 3.54 -16.60
N VAL A 16 -15.57 2.59 -17.43
CA VAL A 16 -15.07 2.85 -18.79
C VAL A 16 -15.75 1.92 -19.79
N LEU A 17 -15.88 2.34 -21.05
CA LEU A 17 -16.35 1.47 -22.12
C LEU A 17 -15.16 0.78 -22.76
N ASP A 18 -15.27 -0.53 -22.98
CA ASP A 18 -14.33 -1.25 -23.82
C ASP A 18 -14.53 -0.91 -25.32
N ARG A 19 -13.71 -1.52 -26.18
CA ARG A 19 -13.76 -1.28 -27.63
C ARG A 19 -15.04 -1.82 -28.31
N GLN A 20 -15.82 -2.62 -27.61
CA GLN A 20 -17.08 -3.22 -28.06
C GLN A 20 -18.29 -2.48 -27.45
N GLY A 21 -18.06 -1.44 -26.66
CA GLY A 21 -19.09 -0.66 -26.00
C GLY A 21 -19.63 -1.29 -24.71
N GLN A 22 -18.96 -2.31 -24.16
CA GLN A 22 -19.35 -2.91 -22.88
C GLN A 22 -18.76 -2.11 -21.71
N GLU A 23 -19.55 -1.94 -20.65
CA GLU A 23 -19.09 -1.24 -19.44
C GLU A 23 -18.13 -2.14 -18.64
N LEU A 24 -16.91 -1.64 -18.42
CA LEU A 24 -15.90 -2.23 -17.56
C LEU A 24 -15.77 -1.40 -16.28
N ARG A 25 -15.82 -2.09 -15.13
CA ARG A 25 -15.61 -1.50 -13.82
C ARG A 25 -14.23 -1.89 -13.31
N ILE A 26 -13.33 -0.92 -13.22
CA ILE A 26 -11.96 -1.12 -12.76
C ILE A 26 -11.82 -0.49 -11.37
N PRO A 27 -11.41 -1.23 -10.32
CA PRO A 27 -11.14 -0.63 -9.02
C PRO A 27 -10.18 0.55 -9.13
N LEU A 28 -10.28 1.51 -8.20
CA LEU A 28 -9.30 2.60 -8.14
C LEU A 28 -7.89 2.04 -7.98
N MET A 29 -6.93 2.64 -8.67
CA MET A 29 -5.54 2.19 -8.61
C MET A 29 -5.01 2.36 -7.19
N SER A 30 -4.36 1.32 -6.68
CA SER A 30 -3.69 1.33 -5.37
C SER A 30 -2.19 1.12 -5.50
N LEU A 31 -1.45 1.59 -4.49
CA LEU A 31 -0.01 1.44 -4.38
C LEU A 31 0.37 0.72 -3.08
N THR A 32 1.06 -0.41 -3.20
CA THR A 32 1.68 -1.11 -2.06
C THR A 32 3.19 -0.84 -2.06
N VAL A 33 3.71 -0.27 -0.98
CA VAL A 33 5.15 -0.03 -0.77
C VAL A 33 5.65 -0.97 0.32
N ALA A 34 6.68 -1.77 0.01
CA ALA A 34 7.34 -2.64 0.98
C ALA A 34 8.73 -2.06 1.32
N ILE A 35 8.98 -1.82 2.60
CA ILE A 35 10.22 -1.23 3.10
C ILE A 35 11.00 -2.32 3.83
N VAL A 36 12.18 -2.65 3.32
CA VAL A 36 13.14 -3.54 3.98
C VAL A 36 14.38 -2.72 4.30
N VAL A 37 14.73 -2.67 5.58
CA VAL A 37 15.93 -1.98 6.04
C VAL A 37 16.97 -3.03 6.40
N ASN A 38 18.22 -2.85 5.94
CA ASN A 38 19.32 -3.73 6.28
C ASN A 38 20.18 -3.11 7.40
N GLU A 39 19.62 -3.04 8.59
CA GLU A 39 20.35 -2.67 9.80
C GLU A 39 21.10 -3.89 10.37
N GLU A 40 22.17 -3.63 11.12
CA GLU A 40 22.98 -4.65 11.82
C GLU A 40 23.53 -5.79 10.95
N GLN A 41 23.65 -5.58 9.63
CA GLN A 41 24.07 -6.62 8.66
C GLN A 41 23.17 -7.87 8.68
N ARG A 42 21.87 -7.70 8.99
CA ARG A 42 20.86 -8.77 8.98
C ARG A 42 20.83 -9.54 7.67
N TYR A 43 21.01 -8.84 6.56
CA TYR A 43 21.08 -9.43 5.22
C TYR A 43 22.51 -9.34 4.71
N THR A 44 23.08 -10.49 4.36
CA THR A 44 24.47 -10.62 3.90
C THR A 44 24.60 -10.51 2.38
N HIS A 45 23.49 -10.66 1.66
CA HIS A 45 23.45 -10.56 0.21
C HIS A 45 22.09 -10.08 -0.30
N VAL A 46 22.09 -9.45 -1.47
CA VAL A 46 20.91 -8.79 -2.07
C VAL A 46 19.72 -9.74 -2.31
N GLY A 47 19.99 -11.03 -2.49
CA GLY A 47 18.95 -12.06 -2.64
C GLY A 47 18.01 -12.10 -1.43
N GLN A 48 18.56 -12.07 -0.21
CA GLN A 48 17.76 -12.12 1.01
C GLN A 48 16.89 -10.86 1.20
N ILE A 49 17.40 -9.70 0.79
CA ILE A 49 16.62 -8.45 0.81
C ILE A 49 15.45 -8.55 -0.17
N SER A 50 15.70 -9.11 -1.35
CA SER A 50 14.69 -9.31 -2.39
C SER A 50 13.61 -10.28 -1.94
N ASP A 51 14.00 -11.38 -1.29
CA ASP A 51 13.07 -12.37 -0.74
C ASP A 51 12.20 -11.75 0.37
N ALA A 52 12.82 -11.03 1.31
CA ALA A 52 12.08 -10.32 2.36
C ALA A 52 11.11 -9.28 1.78
N ALA A 53 11.54 -8.50 0.79
CA ALA A 53 10.68 -7.52 0.13
C ALA A 53 9.53 -8.18 -0.63
N PHE A 54 9.75 -9.36 -1.23
CA PHE A 54 8.71 -10.12 -1.91
C PHE A 54 7.65 -10.63 -0.95
N GLU A 55 8.06 -11.24 0.17
CA GLU A 55 7.14 -11.67 1.23
C GLU A 55 6.35 -10.50 1.79
N LEU A 56 7.03 -9.41 2.13
CA LEU A 56 6.43 -8.22 2.71
C LEU A 56 5.45 -7.55 1.73
N LYS A 57 5.78 -7.50 0.43
CA LYS A 57 4.88 -7.01 -0.61
C LYS A 57 3.66 -7.92 -0.76
N LYS A 58 3.82 -9.24 -0.66
CA LYS A 58 2.70 -10.19 -0.71
C LYS A 58 1.76 -9.96 0.46
N TYR A 59 2.29 -9.74 1.65
CA TYR A 59 1.52 -9.32 2.83
C TYR A 59 0.83 -7.97 2.61
N GLY A 60 1.55 -6.93 2.18
CA GLY A 60 0.96 -5.63 1.91
C GLY A 60 -0.18 -5.69 0.87
N LYS A 61 -0.07 -6.56 -0.13
CA LYS A 61 -1.11 -6.75 -1.14
C LYS A 61 -2.37 -7.47 -0.65
N THR A 62 -2.41 -7.96 0.59
CA THR A 62 -3.66 -8.49 1.17
C THR A 62 -4.59 -7.39 1.67
N PHE A 63 -4.06 -6.16 1.87
CA PHE A 63 -4.86 -5.01 2.25
C PHE A 63 -5.53 -4.37 1.02
N GLN A 64 -6.72 -3.80 1.24
CA GLN A 64 -7.40 -3.00 0.22
C GLN A 64 -6.81 -1.59 0.18
N GLY A 65 -6.78 -0.99 -1.02
CA GLY A 65 -6.25 0.37 -1.19
C GLY A 65 -4.73 0.45 -1.14
N SER A 66 -4.21 1.67 -1.01
CA SER A 66 -2.78 1.93 -0.93
C SER A 66 -2.28 1.66 0.49
N THR A 67 -1.10 1.05 0.61
CA THR A 67 -0.52 0.69 1.92
C THR A 67 1.01 0.77 1.88
N VAL A 68 1.60 1.08 3.02
CA VAL A 68 3.03 0.95 3.26
C VAL A 68 3.23 -0.13 4.32
N VAL A 69 4.15 -1.05 4.10
CA VAL A 69 4.49 -2.11 5.06
C VAL A 69 6.00 -2.13 5.25
N LYS A 70 6.44 -2.19 6.50
CA LYS A 70 7.86 -2.20 6.89
C LYS A 70 8.22 -3.56 7.48
N GLU A 71 9.40 -4.06 7.14
CA GLU A 71 9.96 -5.27 7.74
C GLU A 71 10.29 -5.00 9.22
N ARG A 72 9.68 -5.77 10.11
CA ARG A 72 9.82 -5.62 11.58
C ARG A 72 10.43 -6.84 12.25
N ARG A 73 10.52 -7.98 11.54
CA ARG A 73 11.06 -9.22 12.12
C ARG A 73 12.50 -8.92 12.53
N GLY A 74 12.82 -8.96 13.82
CA GLY A 74 14.18 -8.73 14.35
C GLY A 74 14.35 -7.55 15.31
N HIS A 75 13.45 -6.57 15.31
CA HIS A 75 13.51 -5.41 16.21
C HIS A 75 12.56 -5.63 17.39
N ALA A 76 13.00 -6.30 18.45
CA ALA A 76 12.15 -6.58 19.62
C ALA A 76 11.88 -5.36 20.54
N GLY A 77 12.20 -4.12 20.13
CA GLY A 77 12.23 -2.97 21.05
C GLY A 77 11.80 -1.60 20.52
N GLU A 78 11.51 -1.43 19.23
CA GLU A 78 11.25 -0.10 18.62
C GLU A 78 9.86 0.02 17.97
N ASP A 79 9.06 -1.06 18.00
CA ASP A 79 7.80 -1.19 17.25
C ASP A 79 6.63 -0.33 17.79
N GLU A 80 6.72 0.26 18.98
CA GLU A 80 5.62 1.00 19.62
C GLU A 80 5.46 2.47 19.15
N GLU A 81 6.51 3.09 18.60
CA GLU A 81 6.46 4.48 18.11
C GLU A 81 5.99 4.58 16.65
N ASP A 82 6.37 3.63 15.78
CA ASP A 82 5.97 3.60 14.36
C ASP A 82 4.47 3.25 14.19
N ALA A 83 3.89 2.46 15.11
CA ALA A 83 2.47 2.09 15.06
C ALA A 83 1.53 3.31 15.19
N ARG A 84 1.92 4.32 15.97
CA ARG A 84 1.09 5.53 16.19
C ARG A 84 1.01 6.44 14.97
N HIS A 85 2.00 6.39 14.07
CA HIS A 85 1.98 7.15 12.82
C HIS A 85 1.18 6.46 11.70
N ASP A 86 1.10 5.12 11.70
CA ASP A 86 0.35 4.35 10.69
C ASP A 86 -1.18 4.48 10.89
N GLU A 87 -1.65 4.54 12.14
CA GLU A 87 -3.08 4.78 12.44
C GLU A 87 -3.56 6.14 11.93
N SER A 88 -2.73 7.18 11.97
CA SER A 88 -3.06 8.52 11.46
C SER A 88 -3.22 8.61 9.94
N ILE A 89 -2.71 7.63 9.17
CA ILE A 89 -2.91 7.57 7.70
C ILE A 89 -4.20 6.80 7.37
N SER A 90 -4.61 5.86 8.22
CA SER A 90 -5.82 5.04 8.02
C SER A 90 -7.14 5.77 8.31
N HIS A 91 -7.10 6.93 8.98
CA HIS A 91 -8.29 7.69 9.43
C HIS A 91 -8.47 9.07 8.78
N ALA A 92 -7.76 9.35 7.68
CA ALA A 92 -8.01 10.59 6.93
C ALA A 92 -9.37 10.51 6.21
N GLU A 93 -10.43 10.93 6.90
CA GLU A 93 -11.71 11.23 6.28
C GLU A 93 -11.50 12.24 5.13
N PRO A 94 -12.21 12.09 4.00
CA PRO A 94 -12.11 13.07 2.93
C PRO A 94 -12.64 14.40 3.47
N GLU A 95 -11.75 15.38 3.66
CA GLU A 95 -12.13 16.75 3.99
C GLU A 95 -13.21 17.22 3.00
N SER A 96 -14.40 17.49 3.55
CA SER A 96 -15.53 18.05 2.84
C SER A 96 -15.23 19.49 2.46
N ALA A 97 -15.10 19.76 1.15
CA ALA A 97 -15.14 21.09 0.56
C ALA A 97 -15.87 21.02 -0.79
#